data_AF-A0A2K3M177-F1
#
_entry.id   AF-A0A2K3M177-F1
#
_cell.length_a   1.000
_cell.length_b   1.000
_cell.length_c   1.000
_cell.angle_alpha   90.00
_cell.angle_beta   90.00
_cell.angle_gamma   90.00
#
_symmetry.space_group_name_H-M   'P 1'
#
loop_
_entity.id
_entity.type
_entity.pdbx_description
1 polymer ?
#
loop_
_entity_poly.entity_id
_entity_poly.type
_entity_poly.pdbx_seq_one_letter_code
_entity_poly.pdbx_strand_id
1 'polypeptide(L)'
;MNVIFSYQDVEDLITTGYEPLAENATAAQQTTFREVKNKDNKALFLIHQCVDSSNFEKIVGAKTAKAVWDILSNAHGGGDKVKKVKFQSLRRQYELLGMMDKESIGEYFTRLQTLVNSMKNYGEVISDEQIIEKVLRTLNPEYDHIVVVIQKSKDLSTMSVNQLQSSLEAHVNRG
;
A
#
# COMPACT_ATOMS: atom_id res chain seq x y z
N MET A 1 -4.16 -7.85 0.92
CA MET A 1 -3.82 -9.24 0.56
C MET A 1 -2.97 -9.93 1.63
N ASN A 2 -1.99 -9.24 2.24
CA ASN A 2 -1.12 -9.82 3.28
C ASN A 2 -1.88 -10.49 4.45
N VAL A 3 -3.00 -9.92 4.89
CA VAL A 3 -3.83 -10.49 5.98
C VAL A 3 -4.37 -11.89 5.65
N ILE A 4 -4.67 -12.20 4.38
CA ILE A 4 -5.15 -13.54 3.98
C ILE A 4 -4.02 -14.56 4.07
N PHE A 5 -2.82 -14.20 3.62
CA PHE A 5 -1.66 -15.10 3.63
C PHE A 5 -1.09 -15.31 5.03
N SER A 6 -1.07 -14.27 5.87
CA SER A 6 -0.65 -14.39 7.27
C SER A 6 -1.63 -15.24 8.08
N TYR A 7 -2.95 -15.05 7.90
CA TYR A 7 -3.97 -15.89 8.55
C TYR A 7 -3.87 -17.37 8.14
N GLN A 8 -3.50 -17.65 6.89
CA GLN A 8 -3.41 -19.00 6.36
C GLN A 8 -2.04 -19.67 6.59
N ASP A 9 -1.12 -18.98 7.27
CA ASP A 9 0.24 -19.42 7.60
C ASP A 9 1.07 -19.83 6.37
N VAL A 10 1.03 -18.97 5.34
CA VAL A 10 1.74 -19.17 4.06
C VAL A 10 2.60 -17.98 3.62
N GLU A 11 2.60 -16.86 4.35
CA GLU A 11 3.30 -15.62 3.95
C GLU A 11 4.81 -15.83 3.72
N ASP A 12 5.50 -16.51 4.65
CA ASP A 12 6.94 -16.78 4.53
C ASP A 12 7.28 -17.65 3.31
N LEU A 13 6.41 -18.59 2.97
CA LEU A 13 6.61 -19.50 1.85
C LEU A 13 6.45 -18.77 0.50
N ILE A 14 5.54 -17.80 0.43
CA ILE A 14 5.31 -17.02 -0.79
C ILE A 14 6.45 -16.00 -1.00
N THR A 15 7.06 -15.52 0.08
CA THR A 15 8.13 -14.50 0.03
C THR A 15 9.53 -15.08 -0.06
N THR A 16 9.78 -16.24 0.55
CA THR A 16 11.12 -16.86 0.62
C THR A 16 11.23 -18.11 -0.25
N GLY A 17 10.11 -18.80 -0.50
CA GLY A 17 10.09 -20.10 -1.18
C GLY A 17 10.45 -21.24 -0.22
N TYR A 18 10.72 -22.41 -0.80
CA TYR A 18 11.19 -23.60 -0.07
C TYR A 18 12.27 -24.31 -0.86
N GLU A 19 13.13 -25.04 -0.16
CA GLU A 19 14.21 -25.80 -0.78
C GLU A 19 13.71 -27.15 -1.31
N PRO A 20 14.20 -27.59 -2.48
CA PRO A 20 13.91 -28.92 -2.99
C PRO A 20 14.49 -30.00 -2.07
N LEU A 21 13.80 -31.14 -2.02
CA LEU A 21 14.25 -32.29 -1.25
C LEU A 21 15.59 -32.83 -1.77
N ALA A 22 16.55 -33.06 -0.88
CA ALA A 22 17.84 -33.67 -1.20
C ALA A 22 17.69 -35.15 -1.58
N GLU A 23 18.56 -35.67 -2.46
CA GLU A 23 18.51 -37.05 -2.95
C GLU A 23 18.65 -38.11 -1.84
N ASN A 24 19.34 -37.79 -0.75
CA ASN A 24 19.57 -38.66 0.40
C ASN A 24 18.63 -38.36 1.60
N ALA A 25 17.46 -37.77 1.34
CA ALA A 25 16.56 -37.34 2.40
C ALA A 25 15.98 -38.51 3.22
N THR A 26 16.08 -38.36 4.54
CA THR A 26 15.47 -39.26 5.53
C THR A 26 13.94 -39.23 5.45
N ALA A 27 13.28 -40.26 6.00
CA ALA A 27 11.82 -40.33 6.05
C ALA A 27 11.18 -39.12 6.78
N ALA A 28 11.85 -38.59 7.81
CA ALA A 28 11.43 -37.38 8.50
C ALA A 28 11.46 -36.15 7.56
N GLN A 29 12.57 -35.96 6.83
CA GLN A 29 12.71 -34.86 5.86
C GLN A 29 11.68 -34.95 4.72
N GLN A 30 11.37 -36.16 4.25
CA GLN A 30 10.31 -36.38 3.24
C GLN A 30 8.92 -35.98 3.74
N THR A 31 8.63 -36.24 5.01
CA THR A 31 7.35 -35.89 5.64
C THR A 31 7.22 -34.37 5.75
N THR A 32 8.25 -33.70 6.28
CA THR A 32 8.28 -32.23 6.36
C THR A 32 8.18 -31.57 4.99
N PHE A 33 8.88 -32.08 3.98
CA PHE A 33 8.79 -31.55 2.62
C PHE A 33 7.38 -31.68 2.03
N ARG A 34 6.66 -32.76 2.33
CA ARG A 34 5.27 -32.94 1.90
C ARG A 34 4.35 -31.89 2.53
N GLU A 35 4.53 -31.57 3.80
CA GLU A 35 3.77 -30.52 4.49
C GLU A 35 4.02 -29.15 3.87
N VAL A 36 5.29 -28.82 3.59
CA VAL A 36 5.68 -27.57 2.92
C VAL A 36 5.06 -27.49 1.53
N LYS A 37 5.11 -28.57 0.75
CA LYS A 37 4.49 -28.64 -0.57
C LYS A 37 2.96 -28.48 -0.53
N ASN A 38 2.30 -29.00 0.51
CA ASN A 38 0.87 -28.78 0.71
C ASN A 38 0.57 -27.30 1.01
N LYS A 39 1.40 -26.62 1.81
CA LYS A 39 1.29 -25.18 2.05
C LYS A 39 1.53 -24.36 0.77
N ASP A 40 2.49 -24.76 -0.07
CA ASP A 40 2.74 -24.14 -1.38
C ASP A 40 1.52 -24.26 -2.31
N ASN A 41 0.93 -25.45 -2.41
CA ASN A 41 -0.29 -25.67 -3.20
C ASN A 41 -1.47 -24.83 -2.66
N LYS A 42 -1.60 -24.71 -1.34
CA LYS A 42 -2.62 -23.88 -0.70
C LYS A 42 -2.42 -22.40 -1.06
N ALA A 43 -1.19 -21.91 -1.01
CA ALA A 43 -0.86 -20.55 -1.41
C ALA A 43 -1.14 -20.28 -2.89
N LEU A 44 -0.77 -21.21 -3.78
CA LEU A 44 -1.09 -21.16 -5.22
C LEU A 44 -2.60 -21.04 -5.46
N PHE A 45 -3.39 -21.89 -4.79
CA PHE A 45 -4.84 -21.84 -4.88
C PHE A 45 -5.39 -20.48 -4.47
N LEU A 46 -4.95 -19.94 -3.32
CA LEU A 46 -5.39 -18.63 -2.84
C LEU A 46 -5.04 -17.51 -3.82
N ILE A 47 -3.83 -17.52 -4.38
CA ILE A 47 -3.43 -16.52 -5.38
C ILE A 47 -4.34 -16.62 -6.62
N HIS A 48 -4.58 -17.83 -7.13
CA HIS A 48 -5.45 -18.04 -8.29
C HIS A 48 -6.89 -17.56 -8.06
N GLN A 49 -7.42 -17.67 -6.85
CA GLN A 49 -8.77 -17.16 -6.51
C GLN A 49 -8.87 -15.64 -6.51
N CYS A 50 -7.74 -14.93 -6.42
CA CYS A 50 -7.74 -13.48 -6.25
C CYS A 50 -7.19 -12.70 -7.45
N VAL A 51 -6.72 -13.40 -8.49
CA VAL A 51 -6.25 -12.76 -9.73
C VAL A 51 -7.34 -12.79 -10.79
N ASP A 52 -7.38 -11.77 -11.63
CA ASP A 52 -8.21 -11.77 -12.85
C ASP A 52 -7.64 -12.67 -13.94
N SER A 53 -8.40 -12.90 -15.01
CA SER A 53 -8.00 -13.76 -16.13
C SER A 53 -6.69 -13.31 -16.79
N SER A 54 -6.45 -12.00 -16.90
CA SER A 54 -5.24 -11.46 -17.53
C SER A 54 -3.99 -11.77 -16.70
N ASN A 55 -4.09 -11.67 -15.37
CA ASN A 55 -3.00 -12.01 -14.47
C ASN A 55 -2.83 -13.52 -14.34
N PHE A 56 -3.92 -14.31 -14.41
CA PHE A 56 -3.86 -15.76 -14.40
C PHE A 56 -3.04 -16.31 -15.57
N GLU A 57 -3.27 -15.83 -16.79
CA GLU A 57 -2.52 -16.25 -17.99
C GLU A 57 -1.01 -16.06 -17.85
N LYS A 58 -0.58 -15.00 -17.13
CA LYS A 58 0.85 -14.72 -16.90
C LYS A 58 1.50 -15.69 -15.93
N ILE A 59 0.73 -16.27 -15.00
CA ILE A 59 1.25 -17.08 -13.90
C ILE A 59 1.00 -18.57 -14.06
N VAL A 60 0.14 -19.00 -14.99
CA VAL A 60 -0.29 -20.40 -15.16
C VAL A 60 0.87 -21.40 -15.36
N GLY A 61 2.00 -20.95 -15.92
CA GLY A 61 3.20 -21.78 -16.11
C GLY A 61 4.10 -21.92 -14.88
N ALA A 62 3.86 -21.15 -13.81
CA ALA A 62 4.69 -21.18 -12.61
C ALA A 62 4.30 -22.34 -11.69
N LYS A 63 5.31 -23.02 -11.13
CA LYS A 63 5.13 -24.26 -10.37
C LYS A 63 5.08 -24.08 -8.86
N THR A 64 5.45 -22.90 -8.36
CA THR A 64 5.51 -22.61 -6.92
C THR A 64 4.84 -21.27 -6.63
N ALA A 65 4.29 -21.11 -5.43
CA ALA A 65 3.68 -19.86 -5.00
C ALA A 65 4.69 -18.70 -5.04
N LYS A 66 5.97 -18.97 -4.71
CA LYS A 66 7.07 -18.01 -4.83
C LYS A 66 7.28 -17.55 -6.28
N ALA A 67 7.30 -18.46 -7.24
CA ALA A 67 7.47 -18.10 -8.66
C ALA A 67 6.28 -17.28 -9.18
N VAL A 68 5.06 -17.66 -8.80
CA VAL A 68 3.85 -16.88 -9.08
C VAL A 68 3.97 -15.46 -8.49
N TRP A 69 4.36 -15.36 -7.23
CA TRP A 69 4.55 -14.09 -6.53
C TRP A 69 5.59 -13.21 -7.21
N ASP A 70 6.72 -13.78 -7.64
CA ASP A 70 7.76 -13.05 -8.37
C ASP A 70 7.27 -12.52 -9.71
N ILE A 71 6.52 -13.33 -10.47
CA ILE A 71 5.94 -12.90 -11.75
C ILE A 71 4.97 -11.74 -11.52
N LEU A 72 4.07 -11.85 -10.55
CA LEU A 72 3.12 -10.78 -10.22
C LEU A 72 3.83 -9.53 -9.71
N SER A 73 4.80 -9.69 -8.81
CA SER A 73 5.61 -8.60 -8.26
C SER A 73 6.40 -7.89 -9.36
N ASN A 74 6.93 -8.62 -10.33
CA ASN A 74 7.63 -8.04 -11.48
C ASN A 74 6.67 -7.37 -12.47
N ALA A 75 5.52 -7.98 -12.76
CA ALA A 75 4.52 -7.45 -13.68
C ALA A 75 3.90 -6.14 -13.17
N HIS A 76 3.68 -6.02 -11.87
CA HIS A 76 3.02 -4.85 -11.26
C HIS A 76 4.00 -3.85 -10.64
N GLY A 77 5.11 -4.33 -10.07
CA GLY A 77 6.15 -3.50 -9.47
C GLY A 77 7.16 -2.94 -10.47
N GLY A 78 7.40 -3.63 -11.59
CA GLY A 78 8.61 -3.42 -12.40
C GLY A 78 9.87 -3.78 -11.60
N GLY A 79 11.00 -4.03 -12.26
CA GLY A 79 12.27 -4.25 -11.55
C GLY A 79 12.65 -3.06 -10.64
N ASP A 80 13.61 -3.23 -9.72
CA ASP A 80 13.96 -2.22 -8.70
C ASP A 80 14.21 -0.80 -9.26
N LYS A 81 14.74 -0.71 -10.48
CA LYS A 81 14.94 0.56 -11.19
C LYS A 81 13.60 1.25 -11.55
N VAL A 82 12.62 0.49 -12.02
CA VAL A 82 11.27 0.99 -12.35
C VAL A 82 10.52 1.39 -11.07
N LYS A 83 10.65 0.60 -10.00
CA LYS A 83 10.12 0.96 -8.67
C LYS A 83 10.68 2.29 -8.20
N LYS A 84 12.01 2.49 -8.31
CA LYS A 84 12.66 3.74 -7.93
C LYS A 84 12.17 4.93 -8.76
N VAL A 85 12.06 4.80 -10.08
CA VAL A 85 11.56 5.88 -10.95
C VAL A 85 10.10 6.23 -10.65
N LYS A 86 9.23 5.23 -10.49
CA LYS A 86 7.82 5.45 -10.10
C LYS A 86 7.72 6.12 -8.74
N PHE A 87 8.52 5.68 -7.77
CA PHE A 87 8.56 6.28 -6.45
C PHE A 87 8.99 7.77 -6.49
N GLN A 88 10.03 8.11 -7.25
CA GLN A 88 10.44 9.50 -7.44
C GLN A 88 9.34 10.34 -8.11
N SER A 89 8.60 9.78 -9.06
CA SER A 89 7.43 10.44 -9.65
C SER A 89 6.32 10.71 -8.63
N LEU A 90 6.01 9.73 -7.76
CA LEU A 90 5.02 9.91 -6.69
C LEU A 90 5.47 10.98 -5.70
N ARG A 91 6.75 11.00 -5.32
CA ARG A 91 7.31 12.02 -4.43
C ARG A 91 7.19 13.41 -5.03
N ARG A 92 7.53 13.57 -6.31
CA ARG A 92 7.32 14.84 -7.04
C ARG A 92 5.85 15.25 -7.07
N GLN A 93 4.94 14.31 -7.36
CA GLN A 93 3.51 14.59 -7.35
C GLN A 93 3.05 15.04 -5.95
N TYR A 94 3.58 14.42 -4.89
CA TYR A 94 3.25 14.79 -3.53
C TYR A 94 3.79 16.18 -3.19
N GLU A 95 5.03 16.49 -3.52
CA GLU A 95 5.61 17.83 -3.33
C GLU A 95 4.81 18.92 -4.05
N LEU A 96 4.37 18.65 -5.28
CA LEU A 96 3.56 19.57 -6.09
C LEU A 96 2.06 19.57 -5.77
N LEU A 97 1.58 18.63 -4.95
CA LEU A 97 0.17 18.53 -4.62
C LEU A 97 -0.26 19.76 -3.83
N GLY A 98 -1.25 20.47 -4.37
CA GLY A 98 -2.03 21.47 -3.66
C GLY A 98 -3.49 21.42 -4.08
N MET A 99 -4.32 22.16 -3.34
CA MET A 99 -5.73 22.30 -3.64
C MET A 99 -5.90 23.05 -4.96
N MET A 100 -6.77 22.55 -5.83
CA MET A 100 -7.05 23.17 -7.12
C MET A 100 -8.18 24.19 -7.00
N ASP A 101 -8.27 25.10 -7.97
CA ASP A 101 -9.39 26.03 -8.06
C ASP A 101 -10.71 25.27 -8.14
N LYS A 102 -11.67 25.62 -7.26
CA LYS A 102 -13.01 25.00 -7.16
C LYS A 102 -13.01 23.53 -6.74
N GLU A 103 -11.87 22.96 -6.36
CA GLU A 103 -11.83 21.64 -5.72
C GLU A 103 -12.49 21.75 -4.34
N SER A 104 -13.35 20.81 -3.96
CA SER A 104 -13.88 20.76 -2.60
C SER A 104 -12.84 20.20 -1.63
N ILE A 105 -12.99 20.48 -0.32
CA ILE A 105 -12.13 19.91 0.72
C ILE A 105 -12.11 18.37 0.62
N GLY A 106 -13.27 17.73 0.47
CA GLY A 106 -13.36 16.27 0.37
C GLY A 106 -12.64 15.69 -0.86
N GLU A 107 -12.73 16.35 -2.02
CA GLU A 107 -12.01 15.94 -3.23
C GLU A 107 -10.50 16.08 -3.06
N TYR A 108 -10.06 17.18 -2.46
CA TYR A 108 -8.65 17.42 -2.15
C TYR A 108 -8.08 16.35 -1.22
N PHE A 109 -8.77 16.04 -0.12
CA PHE A 109 -8.38 14.97 0.81
C PHE A 109 -8.36 13.60 0.16
N THR A 110 -9.33 13.30 -0.72
CA THR A 110 -9.36 12.04 -1.47
C THR A 110 -8.11 11.88 -2.34
N ARG A 111 -7.76 12.92 -3.11
CA ARG A 111 -6.53 12.94 -3.95
C ARG A 111 -5.27 12.77 -3.11
N LEU A 112 -5.16 13.51 -2.01
CA LEU A 112 -4.04 13.42 -1.08
C LEU A 112 -3.90 12.00 -0.51
N GLN A 113 -4.99 11.39 -0.05
CA GLN A 113 -4.99 10.07 0.56
C GLN A 113 -4.62 8.98 -0.46
N THR A 114 -5.14 9.06 -1.70
CA THR A 114 -4.74 8.15 -2.78
C THR A 114 -3.24 8.22 -3.04
N LEU A 115 -2.66 9.42 -3.03
CA LEU A 115 -1.23 9.61 -3.27
C LEU A 115 -0.37 9.12 -2.10
N VAL A 116 -0.74 9.45 -0.86
CA VAL A 116 -0.08 8.97 0.36
C VAL A 116 -0.11 7.45 0.44
N ASN A 117 -1.26 6.82 0.19
CA ASN A 117 -1.38 5.36 0.19
C ASN A 117 -0.50 4.72 -0.88
N SER A 118 -0.42 5.34 -2.07
CA SER A 118 0.48 4.90 -3.12
C SER A 118 1.94 4.98 -2.67
N MET A 119 2.37 6.06 -2.03
CA MET A 119 3.74 6.19 -1.50
C MET A 119 4.05 5.18 -0.39
N LYS A 120 3.09 4.95 0.54
CA LYS A 120 3.22 3.94 1.60
C LYS A 120 3.38 2.53 1.03
N ASN A 121 2.70 2.20 -0.08
CA ASN A 121 2.87 0.93 -0.78
C ASN A 121 4.29 0.73 -1.37
N TYR A 122 5.04 1.80 -1.59
CA TYR A 122 6.46 1.75 -1.97
C TYR A 122 7.43 1.80 -0.78
N GLY A 123 6.92 1.74 0.45
CA GLY A 123 7.72 1.69 1.68
C GLY A 123 8.00 3.04 2.35
N GLU A 124 7.41 4.14 1.86
CA GLU A 124 7.58 5.44 2.51
C GLU A 124 6.78 5.50 3.82
N VAL A 125 7.41 5.97 4.88
CA VAL A 125 6.74 6.26 6.15
C VAL A 125 6.34 7.73 6.15
N ILE A 126 5.03 7.98 6.10
CA ILE A 126 4.44 9.33 6.16
C ILE A 126 3.53 9.39 7.38
N SER A 127 3.87 10.26 8.35
CA SER A 127 3.09 10.48 9.56
C SER A 127 1.87 11.36 9.30
N ASP A 128 0.87 11.24 10.19
CA ASP A 128 -0.32 12.10 10.13
C ASP A 128 0.05 13.58 10.28
N GLU A 129 1.01 13.91 11.14
CA GLU A 129 1.56 15.27 11.31
C GLU A 129 2.08 15.84 9.99
N GLN A 130 2.88 15.08 9.24
CA GLN A 130 3.40 15.52 7.92
C GLN A 130 2.27 15.80 6.93
N ILE A 131 1.22 14.97 6.94
CA ILE A 131 0.06 15.14 6.08
C ILE A 131 -0.74 16.38 6.48
N ILE A 132 -0.96 16.57 7.78
CA ILE A 132 -1.67 17.73 8.34
C ILE A 132 -0.95 19.03 7.98
N GLU A 133 0.35 19.13 8.24
CA GLU A 133 1.13 20.31 7.88
C GLU A 133 1.08 20.60 6.38
N LYS A 134 1.12 19.55 5.55
CA LYS A 134 1.00 19.73 4.11
C LYS A 134 -0.35 20.31 3.74
N VAL A 135 -1.46 19.74 4.23
CA VAL A 135 -2.81 20.25 3.99
C VAL A 135 -2.88 21.73 4.36
N LEU A 136 -2.47 22.10 5.57
CA LEU A 136 -2.53 23.49 6.05
C LEU A 136 -1.70 24.47 5.20
N ARG A 137 -0.62 23.99 4.55
CA ARG A 137 0.23 24.81 3.66
C ARG A 137 -0.29 24.93 2.22
N THR A 138 -1.17 24.03 1.79
CA THR A 138 -1.54 23.91 0.36
C THR A 138 -3.04 24.03 0.11
N LEU A 139 -3.82 24.37 1.13
CA LEU A 139 -5.18 24.86 0.95
C LEU A 139 -5.17 26.21 0.22
N ASN A 140 -6.27 26.51 -0.47
CA ASN A 140 -6.43 27.81 -1.13
C ASN A 140 -6.50 28.96 -0.08
N PRO A 141 -6.03 30.18 -0.41
CA PRO A 141 -6.02 31.31 0.52
C PRO A 141 -7.39 31.68 1.12
N GLU A 142 -8.50 31.32 0.46
CA GLU A 142 -9.86 31.51 0.99
C GLU A 142 -10.08 30.81 2.36
N TYR A 143 -9.31 29.76 2.64
CA TYR A 143 -9.39 28.98 3.88
C TYR A 143 -8.41 29.44 4.96
N ASP A 144 -7.59 30.48 4.73
CA ASP A 144 -6.55 30.95 5.68
C ASP A 144 -7.12 31.25 7.07
N HIS A 145 -8.31 31.85 7.12
CA HIS A 145 -8.99 32.16 8.36
C HIS A 145 -9.33 30.91 9.19
N ILE A 146 -9.69 29.79 8.52
CA ILE A 146 -9.98 28.50 9.16
C ILE A 146 -8.67 27.86 9.65
N VAL A 147 -7.60 27.92 8.84
CA VAL A 147 -6.27 27.41 9.20
C VAL A 147 -5.78 28.04 10.50
N VAL A 148 -5.89 29.36 10.64
CA VAL A 148 -5.50 30.08 11.87
C VAL A 148 -6.30 29.61 13.09
N VAL A 149 -7.62 29.39 12.93
CA VAL A 149 -8.47 28.91 14.03
C VAL A 149 -8.06 27.51 14.46
N ILE A 150 -7.80 26.61 13.51
CA ILE A 150 -7.38 25.23 13.81
C ILE A 150 -6.02 25.23 14.51
N GLN A 151 -5.04 25.97 14.00
CA GLN A 151 -3.70 26.05 14.59
C GLN A 151 -3.70 26.63 16.02
N LYS A 152 -4.64 27.53 16.33
CA LYS A 152 -4.75 28.11 17.68
C LYS A 152 -5.53 27.24 18.66
N SER A 153 -6.48 26.43 18.17
CA SER A 153 -7.42 25.70 19.02
C SER A 153 -7.07 24.23 19.24
N LYS A 154 -6.17 23.66 18.42
CA LYS A 154 -5.84 22.24 18.44
C LYS A 154 -4.35 21.99 18.46
N ASP A 155 -3.95 20.91 19.13
CA ASP A 155 -2.60 20.37 19.06
C ASP A 155 -2.47 19.47 17.82
N LEU A 156 -1.76 19.95 16.81
CA LEU A 156 -1.58 19.25 15.54
C LEU A 156 -0.80 17.93 15.69
N SER A 157 0.04 17.79 16.73
CA SER A 157 0.86 16.60 16.95
C SER A 157 0.06 15.38 17.41
N THR A 158 -1.14 15.61 17.95
CA THR A 158 -2.04 14.56 18.47
C THR A 158 -3.25 14.31 17.57
N MET A 159 -3.40 15.13 16.53
CA MET A 159 -4.57 15.16 15.67
C MET A 159 -4.41 14.17 14.51
N SER A 160 -5.50 13.48 14.15
CA SER A 160 -5.51 12.62 12.96
C SER A 160 -5.93 13.38 11.71
N VAL A 161 -5.53 12.86 10.54
CA VAL A 161 -5.91 13.44 9.23
C VAL A 161 -7.44 13.52 9.07
N ASN A 162 -8.17 12.51 9.54
CA ASN A 162 -9.64 12.49 9.48
C ASN A 162 -10.26 13.59 10.35
N GLN A 163 -9.72 13.83 11.54
CA GLN A 163 -10.17 14.93 12.40
C GLN A 163 -9.93 16.29 11.73
N LEU A 164 -8.83 16.45 10.99
CA LEU A 164 -8.56 17.66 10.21
C LEU A 164 -9.63 17.88 9.13
N GLN A 165 -9.87 16.85 8.32
CA GLN A 165 -10.87 16.90 7.25
C GLN A 165 -12.24 17.31 7.80
N SER A 166 -12.73 16.61 8.84
CA SER A 166 -14.03 16.93 9.44
C SER A 166 -14.08 18.34 10.03
N SER A 167 -12.97 18.85 10.55
CA SER A 167 -12.92 20.23 11.07
C SER A 167 -13.03 21.26 9.95
N LEU A 168 -12.28 21.07 8.86
CA LEU A 168 -12.32 21.94 7.69
C LEU A 168 -13.72 21.95 7.06
N GLU A 169 -14.30 20.77 6.81
CA GLU A 169 -15.65 20.63 6.26
C GLU A 169 -16.72 21.27 7.15
N ALA A 170 -16.62 21.09 8.48
CA ALA A 170 -17.57 21.70 9.42
C ALA A 170 -17.48 23.23 9.46
N HIS A 171 -16.31 23.82 9.22
CA HIS A 171 -16.16 25.27 9.13
C HIS A 171 -16.68 25.83 7.80
N VAL A 172 -16.45 25.12 6.68
CA VAL A 172 -16.96 25.51 5.36
C VAL A 172 -18.49 25.49 5.32
N ASN A 173 -19.13 24.48 5.93
CA ASN A 173 -20.60 24.37 5.94
C ASN A 173 -21.31 25.36 6.89
N ARG A 174 -20.57 26.13 7.69
CA ARG A 174 -21.13 27.11 8.65
C ARG A 174 -21.05 28.56 8.16
N GLY A 175 -20.23 28.83 7.14
CA GLY A 175 -20.09 30.15 6.50
C GLY A 175 -20.97 30.25 5.27
#